data_AF-A0A7K1T6L3-F1
#
_entry.id   AF-A0A7K1T6L3-F1
#
_cell.length_a   1.000
_cell.length_b   1.000
_cell.length_c   1.000
_cell.angle_alpha   90.00
_cell.angle_beta   90.00
_cell.angle_gamma   90.00
#
_symmetry.space_group_name_H-M   'P 1'
#
loop_
_entity.id
_entity.type
_entity.pdbx_description
1 polymer ?
#
loop_
_entity_poly.entity_id
_entity_poly.type
_entity_poly.pdbx_seq_one_letter_code
_entity_poly.pdbx_strand_id
1 'polypeptide(L)'
;MEKEQTTLSMVRLCLGFGLLLAISPLSSAVETVVSSMVLSARVVGWADQTVFAACFIGTIAAIARCSSKGFNVSHRAALLCAAMVAIETGMGLTALAEAGAAHDLASVLLTVSSALRGVGVAVFQVLYVCELAQASSRERHFDALLPLALVVSAVATLGMWALSFLFGPWPTIIAMTVLPIASLALFPRRPDPGDVEERAPRKSPAKIDMPLSTCVILGSFGVAQGCTWAVLYSMPGESLPLCSCLGFLVLDVFLLVAARKRPVGSESSLGAALRGVTLVTSFAFLVLPLLLPVSPRAAVFLMSVAWAAQILILIIVPMQMLDQLPVSVLSVIASGSFPVGVGVVLSSVVAGIVVGSSNGSSLGLSVITALACFCLVCSALLMPAGSFDARALGIREHLKTDDPIEHLRLRCDEVARKEGLTDREREVMFLLVQGLSRPRVAEALTVSEQTVKTHAKHIYEKLEVHSLREMVLLVETGRRYGDSPQDE
;
A
#
# COMPACT_ATOMS: atom_id res chain seq x y z
N MET A 1 -18.87 -25.47 13.99
CA MET A 1 -19.37 -24.12 14.26
C MET A 1 -18.25 -23.08 14.18
N GLU A 2 -17.19 -23.16 15.01
CA GLU A 2 -16.10 -22.17 15.01
C GLU A 2 -15.36 -22.05 13.65
N LYS A 3 -15.06 -23.19 12.99
CA LYS A 3 -14.43 -23.25 11.66
C LYS A 3 -15.34 -22.73 10.53
N GLU A 4 -16.65 -22.78 10.72
CA GLU A 4 -17.66 -22.37 9.75
C GLU A 4 -17.93 -20.86 9.88
N GLN A 5 -17.89 -20.36 11.11
CA GLN A 5 -18.02 -18.94 11.45
C GLN A 5 -16.80 -18.13 10.99
N THR A 6 -15.59 -18.69 11.08
CA THR A 6 -14.37 -18.10 10.49
C THR A 6 -14.41 -18.08 8.96
N THR A 7 -14.87 -19.16 8.33
CA THR A 7 -15.01 -19.20 6.86
C THR A 7 -16.05 -18.18 6.37
N LEU A 8 -17.16 -17.99 7.09
CA LEU A 8 -18.19 -17.02 6.73
C LEU A 8 -17.71 -15.56 6.90
N SER A 9 -16.95 -15.26 7.96
CA SER A 9 -16.34 -13.94 8.13
C SER A 9 -15.32 -13.64 7.04
N MET A 10 -14.56 -14.66 6.61
CA MET A 10 -13.55 -14.58 5.56
C MET A 10 -14.18 -14.28 4.20
N VAL A 11 -15.27 -14.98 3.84
CA VAL A 11 -16.02 -14.72 2.59
C VAL A 11 -16.62 -13.31 2.58
N ARG A 12 -17.18 -12.85 3.69
CA ARG A 12 -17.73 -11.48 3.80
C ARG A 12 -16.64 -10.42 3.63
N LEU A 13 -15.47 -10.64 4.22
CA LEU A 13 -14.34 -9.73 4.09
C LEU A 13 -13.83 -9.67 2.64
N CYS A 14 -13.75 -10.80 1.94
CA CYS A 14 -13.42 -10.84 0.51
C CYS A 14 -14.44 -10.12 -0.37
N LEU A 15 -15.74 -10.33 -0.11
CA LEU A 15 -16.80 -9.65 -0.84
C LEU A 15 -16.74 -8.14 -0.62
N GLY A 16 -16.55 -7.72 0.64
CA GLY A 16 -16.33 -6.32 0.98
C GLY A 16 -15.12 -5.74 0.24
N PHE A 17 -13.99 -6.45 0.27
CA PHE A 17 -12.73 -6.07 -0.38
C PHE A 17 -12.83 -5.97 -1.90
N GLY A 18 -13.50 -6.92 -2.56
CA GLY A 18 -13.68 -6.88 -4.01
C GLY A 18 -14.63 -5.77 -4.47
N LEU A 19 -15.73 -5.53 -3.76
CA LEU A 19 -16.62 -4.40 -4.04
C LEU A 19 -15.91 -3.05 -3.87
N LEU A 20 -14.98 -2.98 -2.92
CA LEU A 20 -14.13 -1.83 -2.66
C LEU A 20 -13.18 -1.53 -3.83
N LEU A 21 -12.50 -2.54 -4.36
CA LEU A 21 -11.61 -2.39 -5.52
C LEU A 21 -12.38 -1.90 -6.77
N ALA A 22 -13.65 -2.31 -6.90
CA ALA A 22 -14.52 -1.86 -7.99
C ALA A 22 -14.94 -0.38 -7.90
N ILE A 23 -14.73 0.30 -6.77
CA ILE A 23 -15.05 1.74 -6.62
C ILE A 23 -14.14 2.60 -7.51
N SER A 24 -12.85 2.27 -7.64
CA SER A 24 -11.91 3.05 -8.44
C SER A 24 -12.27 3.10 -9.95
N PRO A 25 -12.56 1.97 -10.63
CA PRO A 25 -13.04 2.01 -12.01
C PRO A 25 -14.34 2.78 -12.15
N LEU A 26 -15.27 2.66 -11.18
CA LEU A 26 -16.52 3.41 -11.21
C LEU A 26 -16.30 4.92 -11.07
N SER A 27 -15.39 5.35 -10.19
CA SER A 27 -15.07 6.77 -10.01
C SER A 27 -14.46 7.36 -11.29
N SER A 28 -13.54 6.64 -11.92
CA SER A 28 -12.98 7.04 -13.22
C SER A 28 -14.06 7.10 -14.31
N ALA A 29 -14.98 6.13 -14.33
CA ALA A 29 -16.11 6.09 -15.26
C ALA A 29 -17.07 7.27 -15.04
N VAL A 30 -17.43 7.59 -13.79
CA VAL A 30 -18.32 8.71 -13.49
C VAL A 30 -17.68 10.05 -13.83
N GLU A 31 -16.42 10.28 -13.48
CA GLU A 31 -15.76 11.54 -13.83
C GLU A 31 -15.59 11.72 -15.34
N THR A 32 -15.42 10.63 -16.11
CA THR A 32 -15.41 10.70 -17.57
C THR A 32 -16.78 10.97 -18.19
N VAL A 33 -17.86 10.40 -17.64
CA VAL A 33 -19.24 10.77 -18.02
C VAL A 33 -19.46 12.25 -17.76
N VAL A 34 -19.19 12.67 -16.53
CA VAL A 34 -19.44 14.03 -16.03
C VAL A 34 -18.70 15.06 -16.88
N SER A 35 -17.41 14.85 -17.12
CA SER A 35 -16.60 15.74 -17.97
C SER A 35 -17.04 15.78 -19.44
N SER A 36 -17.65 14.70 -19.96
CA SER A 36 -18.15 14.65 -21.34
C SER A 36 -19.43 15.46 -21.58
N MET A 37 -20.18 15.78 -20.53
CA MET A 37 -21.47 16.46 -20.63
C MET A 37 -21.36 18.00 -20.77
N VAL A 38 -20.18 18.61 -20.58
CA VAL A 38 -20.04 20.08 -20.46
C VAL A 38 -18.82 20.65 -21.20
N LEU A 39 -19.06 21.65 -22.08
CA LEU A 39 -18.01 22.31 -22.90
C LEU A 39 -17.15 23.35 -22.13
N SER A 40 -17.63 23.90 -21.01
CA SER A 40 -16.95 24.97 -20.22
C SER A 40 -15.98 24.43 -19.15
N ALA A 41 -15.88 23.10 -18.99
CA ALA A 41 -15.23 22.44 -17.86
C ALA A 41 -13.69 22.46 -17.89
N ARG A 42 -13.06 22.96 -18.97
CA ARG A 42 -11.60 22.88 -19.10
C ARG A 42 -10.89 23.58 -17.96
N VAL A 43 -11.11 24.87 -17.67
CA VAL A 43 -10.35 25.59 -16.62
C VAL A 43 -10.75 25.18 -15.19
N VAL A 44 -11.99 24.73 -14.99
CA VAL A 44 -12.52 24.42 -13.65
C VAL A 44 -12.09 23.04 -13.14
N GLY A 45 -11.87 22.06 -14.03
CA GLY A 45 -11.39 20.73 -13.65
C GLY A 45 -10.00 20.70 -13.02
N TRP A 46 -9.11 21.63 -13.37
CA TRP A 46 -7.74 21.69 -12.81
C TRP A 46 -7.71 22.19 -11.36
N ALA A 47 -8.53 23.21 -11.08
CA ALA A 47 -8.68 23.75 -9.74
C ALA A 47 -9.30 22.70 -8.81
N ASP A 48 -10.30 21.96 -9.32
CA ASP A 48 -10.94 20.86 -8.63
C ASP A 48 -9.94 19.76 -8.20
N GLN A 49 -9.08 19.31 -9.11
CA GLN A 49 -8.05 18.31 -8.76
C GLN A 49 -7.02 18.80 -7.73
N THR A 50 -6.62 20.07 -7.86
CA THR A 50 -5.61 20.65 -6.97
C THR A 50 -6.16 20.73 -5.54
N VAL A 51 -7.42 21.16 -5.39
CA VAL A 51 -8.13 21.22 -4.11
C VAL A 51 -8.33 19.81 -3.55
N PHE A 52 -8.77 18.86 -4.37
CA PHE A 52 -8.93 17.47 -3.98
C PHE A 52 -7.62 16.89 -3.41
N ALA A 53 -6.52 17.01 -4.15
CA ALA A 53 -5.23 16.46 -3.75
C ALA A 53 -4.66 17.16 -2.50
N ALA A 54 -4.82 18.48 -2.39
CA ALA A 54 -4.41 19.23 -1.20
C ALA A 54 -5.17 18.80 0.06
N CYS A 55 -6.50 18.68 -0.04
CA CYS A 55 -7.34 18.19 1.06
C CYS A 55 -6.99 16.76 1.43
N PHE A 56 -6.81 15.88 0.43
CA PHE A 56 -6.42 14.48 0.64
C PHE A 56 -5.11 14.36 1.43
N ILE A 57 -4.04 15.06 1.02
CA ILE A 57 -2.74 15.05 1.71
C ILE A 57 -2.86 15.66 3.10
N GLY A 58 -3.55 16.79 3.22
CA GLY A 58 -3.76 17.49 4.48
C GLY A 58 -4.45 16.60 5.51
N THR A 59 -5.48 15.86 5.08
CA THR A 59 -6.19 14.89 5.91
C THR A 59 -5.32 13.71 6.31
N ILE A 60 -4.57 13.10 5.38
CA ILE A 60 -3.63 12.01 5.72
C ILE A 60 -2.58 12.47 6.74
N ALA A 61 -2.00 13.66 6.55
CA ALA A 61 -1.02 14.23 7.47
C ALA A 61 -1.62 14.55 8.85
N ALA A 62 -2.87 15.03 8.88
CA ALA A 62 -3.60 15.27 10.12
C ALA A 62 -3.88 13.97 10.88
N ILE A 63 -4.39 12.94 10.19
CA ILE A 63 -4.66 11.63 10.80
C ILE A 63 -3.36 11.02 11.34
N ALA A 64 -2.28 11.06 10.56
CA ALA A 64 -0.95 10.59 10.98
C ALA A 64 -0.48 11.25 12.29
N ARG A 65 -0.59 12.58 12.41
CA ARG A 65 -0.24 13.34 13.62
C ARG A 65 -1.17 13.08 14.81
N CYS A 66 -2.46 12.84 14.56
CA CYS A 66 -3.42 12.53 15.62
C CYS A 66 -3.19 11.13 16.21
N SER A 67 -2.78 10.16 15.37
CA SER A 67 -2.53 8.79 15.85
C SER A 67 -1.37 8.66 16.82
N SER A 68 -0.32 9.47 16.67
CA SER A 68 0.83 9.46 17.58
C SER A 68 0.46 9.92 18.99
N LYS A 69 -0.76 10.45 19.16
CA LYS A 69 -1.35 10.87 20.45
C LYS A 69 -2.34 9.85 21.03
N GLY A 70 -2.41 8.63 20.49
CA GLY A 70 -3.29 7.57 20.99
C GLY A 70 -4.72 7.67 20.46
N PHE A 71 -4.90 8.04 19.19
CA PHE A 71 -6.21 8.07 18.55
C PHE A 71 -6.82 6.67 18.50
N ASN A 72 -7.71 6.40 19.44
CA ASN A 72 -8.36 5.12 19.58
C ASN A 72 -9.59 5.11 18.67
N VAL A 73 -9.58 4.29 17.61
CA VAL A 73 -10.59 4.33 16.54
C VAL A 73 -11.87 3.59 16.97
N SER A 74 -12.36 3.79 18.18
CA SER A 74 -13.59 3.16 18.70
C SER A 74 -14.84 3.46 17.84
N HIS A 75 -14.77 4.48 16.99
CA HIS A 75 -15.83 4.91 16.07
C HIS A 75 -15.56 4.60 14.59
N ARG A 76 -14.82 3.51 14.24
CA ARG A 76 -14.47 3.16 12.83
C ARG A 76 -15.65 3.22 11.87
N ALA A 77 -16.75 2.58 12.24
CA ALA A 77 -17.94 2.51 11.39
C ALA A 77 -18.57 3.89 11.16
N ALA A 78 -18.60 4.75 12.17
CA ALA A 78 -19.14 6.10 12.05
C ALA A 78 -18.23 7.00 11.20
N LEU A 79 -16.91 6.88 11.36
CA LEU A 79 -15.92 7.58 10.54
C LEU A 79 -15.97 7.15 9.07
N LEU A 80 -16.14 5.84 8.81
CA LEU A 80 -16.35 5.31 7.46
C LEU A 80 -17.65 5.83 6.85
N CYS A 81 -18.76 5.80 7.58
CA CYS A 81 -20.02 6.38 7.12
C CYS A 81 -19.88 7.87 6.80
N ALA A 82 -19.23 8.64 7.68
CA ALA A 82 -18.99 10.07 7.47
C ALA A 82 -18.11 10.33 6.24
N ALA A 83 -17.08 9.52 6.03
CA ALA A 83 -16.22 9.61 4.84
C ALA A 83 -17.01 9.34 3.55
N MET A 84 -17.87 8.31 3.55
CA MET A 84 -18.72 8.01 2.39
C MET A 84 -19.74 9.12 2.12
N VAL A 85 -20.40 9.62 3.16
CA VAL A 85 -21.32 10.76 3.02
C VAL A 85 -20.59 11.97 2.44
N ALA A 86 -19.35 12.25 2.85
CA ALA A 86 -18.56 13.34 2.29
C ALA A 86 -18.23 13.12 0.80
N ILE A 87 -17.83 11.90 0.41
CA ILE A 87 -17.57 11.55 -1.00
C ILE A 87 -18.83 11.77 -1.85
N GLU A 88 -19.97 11.20 -1.43
CA GLU A 88 -21.23 11.28 -2.18
C GLU A 88 -21.82 12.68 -2.23
N THR A 89 -21.75 13.41 -1.11
CA THR A 89 -22.18 14.81 -1.07
C THR A 89 -21.32 15.64 -2.03
N GLY A 90 -20.00 15.39 -2.07
CA GLY A 90 -19.11 16.03 -3.04
C GLY A 90 -19.52 15.72 -4.48
N MET A 91 -19.71 14.45 -4.84
CA MET A 91 -20.17 14.08 -6.19
C MET A 91 -21.51 14.75 -6.57
N GLY A 92 -22.47 14.79 -5.64
CA GLY A 92 -23.74 15.48 -5.84
C GLY A 92 -23.60 16.99 -6.05
N LEU A 93 -22.68 17.64 -5.31
CA LEU A 93 -22.38 19.06 -5.50
C LEU A 93 -21.71 19.35 -6.85
N THR A 94 -20.85 18.44 -7.35
CA THR A 94 -20.29 18.53 -8.71
C THR A 94 -21.41 18.51 -9.74
N ALA A 95 -22.30 17.52 -9.67
CA ALA A 95 -23.42 17.39 -10.60
C ALA A 95 -24.37 18.61 -10.52
N LEU A 96 -24.60 19.17 -9.33
CA LEU A 96 -25.43 20.36 -9.15
C LEU A 96 -24.77 21.63 -9.73
N ALA A 97 -23.45 21.79 -9.54
CA ALA A 97 -22.71 22.91 -10.13
C ALA A 97 -22.80 22.90 -11.66
N GLU A 98 -22.84 21.70 -12.24
CA GLU A 98 -22.90 21.47 -13.68
C GLU A 98 -24.31 21.60 -14.27
N ALA A 99 -25.36 21.38 -13.47
CA ALA A 99 -26.76 21.47 -13.90
C ALA A 99 -27.28 22.91 -14.15
N GLY A 100 -26.38 23.91 -14.26
CA GLY A 100 -26.74 25.29 -14.64
C GLY A 100 -26.69 26.31 -13.49
N ALA A 101 -25.87 26.08 -12.46
CA ALA A 101 -25.60 27.13 -11.47
C ALA A 101 -24.94 28.35 -12.14
N ALA A 102 -25.23 29.56 -11.64
CA ALA A 102 -24.53 30.78 -12.08
C ALA A 102 -23.01 30.60 -11.95
N HIS A 103 -22.23 31.19 -12.87
CA HIS A 103 -20.78 30.95 -12.98
C HIS A 103 -20.01 31.06 -11.65
N ASP A 104 -20.35 32.06 -10.83
CA ASP A 104 -19.74 32.27 -9.52
C ASP A 104 -20.12 31.15 -8.52
N LEU A 105 -21.40 30.78 -8.48
CA LEU A 105 -21.91 29.72 -7.61
C LEU A 105 -21.34 28.34 -8.00
N ALA A 106 -21.20 28.06 -9.31
CA ALA A 106 -20.62 26.82 -9.81
C ALA A 106 -19.17 26.64 -9.33
N SER A 107 -18.36 27.70 -9.35
CA SER A 107 -16.97 27.64 -8.89
C SER A 107 -16.83 27.32 -7.39
N VAL A 108 -17.72 27.88 -6.56
CA VAL A 108 -17.78 27.60 -5.12
C VAL A 108 -18.22 26.16 -4.87
N LEU A 109 -19.28 25.71 -5.55
CA LEU A 109 -19.80 24.34 -5.40
C LEU A 109 -18.76 23.29 -5.80
N LEU A 110 -18.00 23.54 -6.87
CA LEU A 110 -16.94 22.63 -7.32
C LEU A 110 -15.78 22.60 -6.31
N THR A 111 -15.35 23.74 -5.79
CA THR A 111 -14.30 23.80 -4.76
C THR A 111 -14.71 23.06 -3.47
N VAL A 112 -15.96 23.24 -3.02
CA VAL A 112 -16.49 22.53 -1.85
C VAL A 112 -16.60 21.03 -2.14
N SER A 113 -17.03 20.64 -3.34
CA SER A 113 -17.08 19.25 -3.78
C SER A 113 -15.70 18.58 -3.70
N SER A 114 -14.67 19.15 -4.33
CA SER A 114 -13.33 18.53 -4.34
C SER A 114 -12.74 18.43 -2.94
N ALA A 115 -12.98 19.42 -2.09
CA ALA A 115 -12.56 19.37 -0.69
C ALA A 115 -13.23 18.19 0.06
N LEU A 116 -14.55 18.06 -0.07
CA LEU A 116 -15.30 16.96 0.55
C LEU A 116 -14.85 15.58 0.03
N ARG A 117 -14.68 15.45 -1.29
CA ARG A 117 -14.17 14.21 -1.91
C ARG A 117 -12.74 13.91 -1.42
N GLY A 118 -11.86 14.90 -1.37
CA GLY A 118 -10.47 14.72 -0.93
C GLY A 118 -10.37 14.25 0.52
N VAL A 119 -11.12 14.88 1.43
CA VAL A 119 -11.20 14.48 2.84
C VAL A 119 -11.80 13.08 2.98
N GLY A 120 -12.92 12.82 2.30
CA GLY A 120 -13.62 11.54 2.37
C GLY A 120 -12.77 10.38 1.85
N VAL A 121 -12.13 10.53 0.69
CA VAL A 121 -11.23 9.51 0.11
C VAL A 121 -10.02 9.26 1.01
N ALA A 122 -9.43 10.30 1.63
CA ALA A 122 -8.31 10.15 2.55
C ALA A 122 -8.68 9.35 3.80
N VAL A 123 -9.79 9.71 4.46
CA VAL A 123 -10.28 8.98 5.64
C VAL A 123 -10.60 7.53 5.27
N PHE A 124 -11.25 7.33 4.13
CA PHE A 124 -11.61 6.02 3.63
C PHE A 124 -10.39 5.14 3.38
N GLN A 125 -9.39 5.63 2.65
CA GLN A 125 -8.17 4.88 2.33
C GLN A 125 -7.42 4.47 3.60
N VAL A 126 -7.32 5.37 4.58
CA VAL A 126 -6.67 5.07 5.86
C VAL A 126 -7.40 3.95 6.62
N LEU A 127 -8.71 4.08 6.76
CA LEU A 127 -9.51 3.09 7.49
C LEU A 127 -9.51 1.74 6.75
N TYR A 128 -9.57 1.77 5.43
CA TYR A 128 -9.49 0.60 4.55
C TYR A 128 -8.20 -0.21 4.77
N VAL A 129 -7.03 0.44 4.70
CA VAL A 129 -5.75 -0.27 4.88
C VAL A 129 -5.59 -0.75 6.33
N CYS A 130 -6.13 -0.04 7.32
CA CYS A 130 -6.18 -0.51 8.70
C CYS A 130 -6.98 -1.81 8.85
N GLU A 131 -8.17 -1.91 8.24
CA GLU A 131 -8.98 -3.12 8.27
C GLU A 131 -8.29 -4.28 7.50
N LEU A 132 -7.67 -3.98 6.37
CA LEU A 132 -6.92 -4.95 5.58
C LEU A 132 -5.72 -5.52 6.35
N ALA A 133 -4.94 -4.64 6.99
CA ALA A 133 -3.80 -5.01 7.81
C ALA A 133 -4.23 -5.93 8.96
N GLN A 134 -5.34 -5.61 9.64
CA GLN A 134 -5.87 -6.44 10.71
C GLN A 134 -6.31 -7.82 10.20
N ALA A 135 -7.03 -7.87 9.09
CA ALA A 135 -7.46 -9.13 8.47
C ALA A 135 -6.29 -10.01 8.03
N SER A 136 -5.28 -9.42 7.37
CA SER A 136 -4.07 -10.15 6.95
C SER A 136 -3.30 -10.76 8.13
N SER A 137 -3.22 -10.03 9.25
CA SER A 137 -2.53 -10.50 10.46
C SER A 137 -3.24 -11.66 11.16
N ARG A 138 -4.57 -11.77 10.98
CA ARG A 138 -5.41 -12.77 11.65
C ARG A 138 -5.37 -14.11 10.91
N GLU A 139 -5.11 -14.11 9.61
CA GLU A 139 -5.22 -15.30 8.77
C GLU A 139 -4.01 -15.49 7.86
N ARG A 140 -3.26 -16.59 8.09
CA ARG A 140 -2.13 -17.06 7.27
C ARG A 140 -2.45 -17.34 5.78
N HIS A 141 -3.70 -17.13 5.35
CA HIS A 141 -4.23 -17.48 4.03
C HIS A 141 -4.53 -16.24 3.16
N PHE A 142 -3.99 -15.06 3.49
CA PHE A 142 -4.18 -13.84 2.71
C PHE A 142 -3.88 -14.01 1.21
N ASP A 143 -2.86 -14.81 0.87
CA ASP A 143 -2.51 -15.17 -0.51
C ASP A 143 -3.65 -15.88 -1.28
N ALA A 144 -4.53 -16.61 -0.58
CA ALA A 144 -5.71 -17.25 -1.16
C ALA A 144 -6.93 -16.31 -1.23
N LEU A 145 -6.95 -15.24 -0.43
CA LEU A 145 -8.06 -14.28 -0.33
C LEU A 145 -8.05 -13.22 -1.42
N LEU A 146 -6.84 -12.75 -1.77
CA LEU A 146 -6.64 -11.75 -2.82
C LEU A 146 -7.27 -12.13 -4.18
N PRO A 147 -7.10 -13.35 -4.73
CA PRO A 147 -7.71 -13.71 -6.00
C PRO A 147 -9.24 -13.73 -5.94
N LEU A 148 -9.85 -14.16 -4.83
CA LEU A 148 -11.32 -14.14 -4.71
C LEU A 148 -11.87 -12.72 -4.79
N ALA A 149 -11.21 -11.77 -4.13
CA ALA A 149 -11.64 -10.39 -4.18
C ALA A 149 -11.38 -9.70 -5.52
N LEU A 150 -10.29 -10.05 -6.22
CA LEU A 150 -10.06 -9.60 -7.60
C LEU A 150 -11.15 -10.12 -8.55
N VAL A 151 -11.64 -11.35 -8.35
CA VAL A 151 -12.80 -11.85 -9.10
C VAL A 151 -14.05 -11.03 -8.78
N VAL A 152 -14.31 -10.75 -7.50
CA VAL A 152 -15.48 -9.92 -7.11
C VAL A 152 -15.38 -8.52 -7.70
N SER A 153 -14.20 -7.90 -7.67
CA SER A 153 -13.90 -6.61 -8.32
C SER A 153 -14.23 -6.68 -9.82
N ALA A 154 -13.66 -7.65 -10.53
CA ALA A 154 -13.86 -7.81 -11.96
C ALA A 154 -15.35 -8.05 -12.31
N VAL A 155 -16.06 -8.87 -11.55
CA VAL A 155 -17.50 -9.10 -11.76
C VAL A 155 -18.31 -7.83 -11.51
N ALA A 156 -17.99 -7.07 -10.45
CA ALA A 156 -18.65 -5.80 -10.18
C ALA A 156 -18.37 -4.79 -11.30
N THR A 157 -17.11 -4.62 -11.71
CA THR A 157 -16.73 -3.72 -12.81
C THR A 157 -17.37 -4.12 -14.14
N LEU A 158 -17.46 -5.42 -14.44
CA LEU A 158 -18.09 -5.92 -15.68
C LEU A 158 -19.61 -5.79 -15.65
N GLY A 159 -20.25 -6.09 -14.52
CA GLY A 159 -21.68 -5.88 -14.33
C GLY A 159 -22.05 -4.40 -14.48
N MET A 160 -21.21 -3.52 -13.94
CA MET A 160 -21.38 -2.08 -14.05
C MET A 160 -21.14 -1.58 -15.47
N TRP A 161 -20.13 -2.09 -16.16
CA TRP A 161 -19.92 -1.84 -17.59
C TRP A 161 -21.16 -2.23 -18.42
N ALA A 162 -21.73 -3.40 -18.16
CA ALA A 162 -22.92 -3.89 -18.87
C ALA A 162 -24.15 -3.01 -18.57
N LEU A 163 -24.34 -2.59 -17.32
CA LEU A 163 -25.42 -1.69 -16.94
C LEU A 163 -25.26 -0.32 -17.61
N SER A 164 -24.05 0.23 -17.63
CA SER A 164 -23.79 1.52 -18.28
C SER A 164 -23.97 1.47 -19.79
N PHE A 165 -23.66 0.33 -20.41
CA PHE A 165 -23.89 0.10 -21.82
C PHE A 165 -25.39 0.05 -22.17
N LEU A 166 -26.20 -0.57 -21.32
CA LEU A 166 -27.64 -0.77 -21.56
C LEU A 166 -28.51 0.43 -21.19
N PHE A 167 -28.17 1.14 -20.12
CA PHE A 167 -29.03 2.18 -19.53
C PHE A 167 -28.36 3.57 -19.48
N GLY A 168 -27.22 3.74 -20.16
CA GLY A 168 -26.44 4.97 -20.11
C GLY A 168 -25.70 5.13 -18.77
N PRO A 169 -25.23 6.33 -18.41
CA PRO A 169 -24.32 6.50 -17.28
C PRO A 169 -24.96 6.50 -15.88
N TRP A 170 -26.29 6.54 -15.80
CA TRP A 170 -27.02 6.66 -14.54
C TRP A 170 -26.83 5.49 -13.57
N PRO A 171 -26.81 4.21 -14.00
CA PRO A 171 -26.53 3.10 -13.10
C PRO A 171 -25.14 3.19 -12.48
N THR A 172 -24.12 3.67 -13.21
CA THR A 172 -22.77 3.89 -12.68
C THR A 172 -22.75 4.91 -11.55
N ILE A 173 -23.51 5.98 -11.68
CA ILE A 173 -23.63 7.01 -10.64
C ILE A 173 -24.35 6.43 -9.41
N ILE A 174 -25.46 5.70 -9.60
CA ILE A 174 -26.19 5.07 -8.50
C ILE A 174 -25.30 4.03 -7.80
N ALA A 175 -24.58 3.22 -8.55
CA ALA A 175 -23.72 2.18 -8.01
C ALA A 175 -22.55 2.75 -7.20
N MET A 176 -22.01 3.92 -7.57
CA MET A 176 -21.01 4.62 -6.75
C MET A 176 -21.51 4.90 -5.34
N THR A 177 -22.80 5.24 -5.19
CA THR A 177 -23.41 5.47 -3.87
C THR A 177 -23.65 4.18 -3.09
N VAL A 178 -24.01 3.09 -3.77
CA VAL A 178 -24.47 1.84 -3.14
C VAL A 178 -23.32 0.89 -2.81
N LEU A 179 -22.32 0.74 -3.69
CA LEU A 179 -21.21 -0.20 -3.51
C LEU A 179 -20.41 0.04 -2.21
N PRO A 180 -20.06 1.28 -1.84
CA PRO A 180 -19.31 1.52 -0.61
C PRO A 180 -20.13 1.19 0.64
N ILE A 181 -21.44 1.45 0.62
CA ILE A 181 -22.36 1.08 1.70
C ILE A 181 -22.49 -0.44 1.81
N ALA A 182 -22.61 -1.12 0.67
CA ALA A 182 -22.66 -2.59 0.60
C ALA A 182 -21.35 -3.21 1.10
N SER A 183 -20.21 -2.66 0.69
CA SER A 183 -18.89 -3.07 1.15
C SER A 183 -18.76 -2.92 2.67
N LEU A 184 -19.22 -1.79 3.23
CA LEU A 184 -19.22 -1.53 4.67
C LEU A 184 -20.11 -2.51 5.45
N ALA A 185 -21.27 -2.87 4.90
CA ALA A 185 -22.20 -3.81 5.53
C ALA A 185 -21.61 -5.23 5.65
N LEU A 186 -20.64 -5.57 4.79
CA LEU A 186 -19.96 -6.86 4.76
C LEU A 186 -18.78 -6.93 5.74
N PHE A 187 -18.23 -5.80 6.19
CA PHE A 187 -17.20 -5.83 7.24
C PHE A 187 -17.81 -6.26 8.59
N PRO A 188 -17.21 -7.26 9.27
CA PRO A 188 -17.76 -7.78 10.51
C PRO A 188 -17.83 -6.71 11.59
N ARG A 189 -19.05 -6.38 12.03
CA ARG A 189 -19.31 -5.44 13.13
C ARG A 189 -19.15 -6.14 14.47
N ARG A 190 -17.90 -6.21 14.95
CA ARG A 190 -17.44 -6.33 16.35
C ARG A 190 -16.20 -7.22 16.42
N PRO A 191 -15.14 -6.80 17.12
CA PRO A 191 -14.25 -7.73 17.77
C PRO A 191 -14.96 -8.33 19.00
N ASP A 192 -14.78 -9.62 19.26
CA ASP A 192 -15.06 -10.16 20.59
C ASP A 192 -14.12 -9.47 21.59
N PRO A 193 -14.63 -8.93 22.72
CA PRO A 193 -13.82 -8.20 23.69
C PRO A 193 -12.74 -9.04 24.36
N GLY A 194 -12.72 -10.36 24.15
CA GLY A 194 -11.69 -11.29 24.64
C GLY A 194 -10.56 -11.61 23.66
N ASP A 195 -10.71 -11.33 22.36
CA ASP A 195 -9.75 -11.75 21.32
C ASP A 195 -8.78 -10.64 20.89
N VAL A 196 -9.12 -9.39 21.20
CA VAL A 196 -8.26 -8.25 20.90
C VAL A 196 -7.42 -8.00 22.14
N GLU A 197 -6.44 -8.87 22.35
CA GLU A 197 -5.15 -8.39 22.81
C GLU A 197 -4.69 -7.43 21.70
N GLU A 198 -5.19 -6.19 21.78
CA GLU A 198 -4.78 -5.06 20.97
C GLU A 198 -3.29 -5.07 21.10
N ARG A 199 -2.59 -5.58 20.07
CA ARG A 199 -1.15 -5.77 20.08
C ARG A 199 -0.60 -4.45 20.55
N ALA A 200 -0.25 -4.38 21.84
CA ALA A 200 -0.09 -3.11 22.53
C ALA A 200 0.81 -2.26 21.65
N PRO A 201 0.47 -0.99 21.35
CA PRO A 201 1.17 -0.19 20.35
C PRO A 201 2.66 -0.44 20.51
N ARG A 202 3.25 -1.21 19.57
CA ARG A 202 4.59 -1.76 19.75
C ARG A 202 5.48 -0.58 20.12
N LYS A 203 6.09 -0.67 21.29
CA LYS A 203 6.64 0.48 22.02
C LYS A 203 7.56 1.26 21.08
N SER A 204 7.16 2.50 20.81
CA SER A 204 7.71 3.43 19.81
C SER A 204 7.45 3.03 18.35
N PRO A 205 6.63 3.79 17.58
CA PRO A 205 6.57 3.59 16.14
C PRO A 205 7.96 3.91 15.58
N ALA A 206 8.61 2.93 14.96
CA ALA A 206 9.83 3.17 14.21
C ALA A 206 9.54 4.29 13.19
N LYS A 207 10.32 5.37 13.26
CA LYS A 207 10.15 6.52 12.37
C LYS A 207 10.56 6.09 10.96
N ILE A 208 9.66 6.24 10.00
CA ILE A 208 9.94 5.93 8.59
C ILE A 208 10.69 7.12 8.01
N ASP A 209 12.02 7.04 8.00
CA ASP A 209 12.88 8.02 7.34
C ASP A 209 13.10 7.60 5.89
N MET A 210 12.12 7.92 5.03
CA MET A 210 12.11 7.51 3.63
C MET A 210 13.23 8.21 2.83
N PRO A 211 14.05 7.48 2.04
CA PRO A 211 15.14 8.08 1.30
C PRO A 211 14.58 8.90 0.15
N LEU A 212 15.31 9.96 -0.20
CA LEU A 212 14.87 10.91 -1.23
C LEU A 212 14.57 10.22 -2.55
N SER A 213 15.33 9.18 -2.92
CA SER A 213 15.08 8.38 -4.14
C SER A 213 13.68 7.77 -4.17
N THR A 214 13.21 7.19 -3.06
CA THR A 214 11.89 6.55 -2.98
C THR A 214 10.77 7.58 -2.92
N CYS A 215 11.00 8.73 -2.25
CA CYS A 215 10.09 9.87 -2.33
C CYS A 215 9.96 10.40 -3.76
N VAL A 216 11.06 10.49 -4.52
CA VAL A 216 11.06 10.93 -5.93
C VAL A 216 10.32 9.92 -6.80
N ILE A 217 10.50 8.61 -6.57
CA ILE A 217 9.76 7.56 -7.28
C ILE A 217 8.26 7.69 -7.03
N LEU A 218 7.83 7.73 -5.77
CA LEU A 218 6.42 7.87 -5.42
C LEU A 218 5.84 9.21 -5.92
N GLY A 219 6.59 10.29 -5.82
CA GLY A 219 6.22 11.58 -6.38
C GLY A 219 6.06 11.57 -7.90
N SER A 220 6.93 10.84 -8.62
CA SER A 220 6.81 10.69 -10.08
C SER A 220 5.52 9.98 -10.50
N PHE A 221 5.04 9.03 -9.70
CA PHE A 221 3.73 8.41 -9.93
C PHE A 221 2.58 9.39 -9.71
N GLY A 222 2.68 10.25 -8.68
CA GLY A 222 1.74 11.34 -8.47
C GLY A 222 1.70 12.33 -9.63
N VAL A 223 2.87 12.68 -10.17
CA VAL A 223 2.97 13.54 -11.36
C VAL A 223 2.28 12.90 -12.56
N ALA A 224 2.57 11.62 -12.80
CA ALA A 224 1.90 10.87 -13.85
C ALA A 224 0.38 10.87 -13.67
N GLN A 225 -0.12 10.61 -12.45
CA GLN A 225 -1.54 10.65 -12.14
C GLN A 225 -2.19 12.01 -12.47
N GLY A 226 -1.63 13.13 -12.02
CA GLY A 226 -2.23 14.44 -12.33
C GLY A 226 -2.17 14.75 -13.83
N CYS A 227 -1.13 14.31 -14.54
CA CYS A 227 -1.06 14.40 -16.00
C CYS A 227 -2.09 13.52 -16.73
N THR A 228 -2.44 12.34 -16.20
CA THR A 228 -3.53 11.51 -16.73
C THR A 228 -4.84 12.27 -16.72
N TRP A 229 -5.17 12.84 -15.57
CA TRP A 229 -6.43 13.54 -15.39
C TRP A 229 -6.52 14.84 -16.17
N ALA A 230 -5.41 15.58 -16.23
CA ALA A 230 -5.22 16.71 -17.13
C ALA A 230 -5.62 16.39 -18.58
N VAL A 231 -5.17 15.22 -19.07
CA VAL A 231 -5.50 14.75 -20.41
C VAL A 231 -6.96 14.35 -20.48
N LEU A 232 -7.48 13.56 -19.53
CA LEU A 232 -8.87 13.10 -19.51
C LEU A 232 -9.88 14.25 -19.56
N TYR A 233 -9.70 15.32 -18.76
CA TYR A 233 -10.60 16.49 -18.79
C TYR A 233 -10.50 17.31 -20.08
N SER A 234 -9.49 17.09 -20.91
CA SER A 234 -9.33 17.79 -22.19
C SER A 234 -10.09 17.10 -23.34
N MET A 235 -10.61 15.89 -23.13
CA MET A 235 -11.15 15.01 -24.17
C MET A 235 -12.69 15.07 -24.25
N PRO A 236 -13.28 15.23 -25.45
CA PRO A 236 -14.73 15.14 -25.63
C PRO A 236 -15.20 13.68 -25.77
N GLY A 237 -16.32 13.29 -25.13
CA GLY A 237 -17.16 12.19 -25.62
C GLY A 237 -17.75 11.18 -24.63
N GLU A 238 -18.91 10.66 -25.00
CA GLU A 238 -19.81 9.75 -24.25
C GLU A 238 -19.32 8.28 -24.14
N SER A 239 -18.18 7.91 -24.74
CA SER A 239 -17.69 6.52 -24.82
C SER A 239 -16.43 6.20 -24.01
N LEU A 240 -15.90 7.19 -23.28
CA LEU A 240 -14.74 7.04 -22.40
C LEU A 240 -14.95 6.09 -21.19
N PRO A 241 -16.12 6.03 -20.54
CA PRO A 241 -16.32 5.23 -19.32
C PRO A 241 -16.13 3.73 -19.54
N LEU A 242 -16.58 3.24 -20.72
CA LEU A 242 -16.49 1.84 -21.11
C LEU A 242 -15.03 1.39 -21.28
N CYS A 243 -14.17 2.30 -21.75
CA CYS A 243 -12.74 2.03 -21.96
C CYS A 243 -11.99 1.96 -20.63
N SER A 244 -12.39 2.80 -19.66
CA SER A 244 -11.79 2.79 -18.33
C SER A 244 -12.01 1.46 -17.64
N CYS A 245 -13.25 0.98 -17.57
CA CYS A 245 -13.60 -0.30 -16.95
C CYS A 245 -12.84 -1.49 -17.58
N LEU A 246 -12.64 -1.50 -18.90
CA LEU A 246 -11.87 -2.55 -19.59
C LEU A 246 -10.40 -2.58 -19.15
N GLY A 247 -9.78 -1.42 -18.90
CA GLY A 247 -8.39 -1.35 -18.43
C GLY A 247 -8.19 -2.00 -17.06
N PHE A 248 -9.12 -1.76 -16.11
CA PHE A 248 -9.09 -2.39 -14.80
C PHE A 248 -9.36 -3.90 -14.88
N LEU A 249 -10.28 -4.34 -15.74
CA LEU A 249 -10.55 -5.77 -15.96
C LEU A 249 -9.32 -6.53 -16.45
N VAL A 250 -8.55 -5.95 -17.37
CA VAL A 250 -7.30 -6.55 -17.86
C VAL A 250 -6.29 -6.72 -16.74
N LEU A 251 -6.18 -5.74 -15.83
CA LEU A 251 -5.31 -5.86 -14.67
C LEU A 251 -5.81 -6.93 -13.70
N ASP A 252 -7.10 -6.95 -13.36
CA ASP A 252 -7.67 -7.95 -12.44
C ASP A 252 -7.39 -9.36 -12.97
N VAL A 253 -7.57 -9.59 -14.28
CA VAL A 253 -7.23 -10.87 -14.93
C VAL A 253 -5.73 -11.15 -14.88
N PHE A 254 -4.87 -10.16 -15.16
CA PHE A 254 -3.42 -10.31 -15.08
C PHE A 254 -2.98 -10.71 -13.66
N LEU A 255 -3.51 -10.05 -12.64
CA LEU A 255 -3.21 -10.32 -11.24
C LEU A 255 -3.73 -11.69 -10.80
N LEU A 256 -4.90 -12.11 -11.26
CA LEU A 256 -5.41 -13.47 -11.05
C LEU A 256 -4.47 -14.53 -11.64
N VAL A 257 -3.93 -14.28 -12.83
CA VAL A 257 -2.96 -15.18 -13.47
C VAL A 257 -1.61 -15.15 -12.75
N ALA A 258 -1.15 -13.99 -12.31
CA ALA A 258 0.10 -13.82 -11.57
C ALA A 258 0.04 -14.51 -10.20
N ALA A 259 -1.06 -14.30 -9.45
CA ALA A 259 -1.31 -14.92 -8.15
C ALA A 259 -1.37 -16.46 -8.23
N ARG A 260 -1.79 -17.02 -9.37
CA ARG A 260 -1.77 -18.48 -9.59
C ARG A 260 -0.40 -19.07 -9.90
N LYS A 261 0.51 -18.28 -10.48
CA LYS A 261 1.81 -18.78 -10.97
C LYS A 261 2.95 -18.64 -9.96
N ARG A 262 2.87 -17.71 -9.02
CA ARG A 262 3.89 -17.51 -7.97
C ARG A 262 3.22 -17.03 -6.67
N PRO A 263 3.48 -17.67 -5.51
CA PRO A 263 3.09 -17.09 -4.24
C PRO A 263 3.80 -15.74 -4.09
N VAL A 264 3.07 -14.71 -3.70
CA VAL A 264 3.47 -13.29 -3.66
C VAL A 264 4.60 -13.00 -2.63
N GLY A 265 5.14 -14.03 -1.99
CA GLY A 265 6.11 -13.93 -0.88
C GLY A 265 7.60 -14.04 -1.23
N SER A 266 8.02 -14.15 -2.50
CA SER A 266 9.48 -14.13 -2.81
C SER A 266 10.00 -12.70 -2.96
N GLU A 267 10.83 -12.25 -2.02
CA GLU A 267 11.48 -10.92 -1.94
C GLU A 267 12.12 -10.46 -3.27
N SER A 268 12.64 -11.40 -4.06
CA SER A 268 13.30 -11.13 -5.35
C SER A 268 12.33 -10.74 -6.49
N SER A 269 11.05 -11.09 -6.38
CA SER A 269 10.06 -10.89 -7.44
C SER A 269 9.34 -9.54 -7.39
N LEU A 270 9.27 -8.93 -6.21
CA LEU A 270 8.55 -7.68 -5.98
C LEU A 270 9.24 -6.48 -6.61
N GLY A 271 10.55 -6.31 -6.40
CA GLY A 271 11.31 -5.21 -7.01
C GLY A 271 11.25 -5.27 -8.55
N ALA A 272 11.29 -6.47 -9.12
CA ALA A 272 11.13 -6.69 -10.55
C ALA A 272 9.69 -6.39 -11.03
N ALA A 273 8.67 -6.79 -10.28
CA ALA A 273 7.27 -6.48 -10.57
C ALA A 273 6.99 -4.98 -10.50
N LEU A 274 7.50 -4.29 -9.47
CA LEU A 274 7.41 -2.84 -9.31
C LEU A 274 8.08 -2.11 -10.47
N ARG A 275 9.32 -2.48 -10.84
CA ARG A 275 9.98 -1.91 -12.03
C ARG A 275 9.20 -2.18 -13.31
N GLY A 276 8.68 -3.40 -13.48
CA GLY A 276 7.86 -3.78 -14.62
C GLY A 276 6.63 -2.89 -14.75
N VAL A 277 5.90 -2.67 -13.65
CA VAL A 277 4.75 -1.77 -13.60
C VAL A 277 5.16 -0.33 -13.92
N THR A 278 6.23 0.19 -13.32
CA THR A 278 6.73 1.55 -13.63
C THR A 278 7.06 1.72 -15.11
N LEU A 279 7.70 0.73 -15.72
CA LEU A 279 8.06 0.77 -17.14
C LEU A 279 6.84 0.68 -18.05
N VAL A 280 5.86 -0.17 -17.71
CA VAL A 280 4.58 -0.25 -18.45
C VAL A 280 3.82 1.08 -18.36
N THR A 281 3.75 1.68 -17.18
CA THR A 281 3.16 3.00 -16.98
C THR A 281 3.95 4.06 -17.77
N SER A 282 5.28 4.05 -17.74
CA SER A 282 6.11 4.99 -18.52
C SER A 282 5.84 4.89 -20.02
N PHE A 283 5.75 3.65 -20.52
CA PHE A 283 5.41 3.38 -21.92
C PHE A 283 4.00 3.89 -22.27
N ALA A 284 3.02 3.74 -21.37
CA ALA A 284 1.69 4.29 -21.57
C ALA A 284 1.71 5.81 -21.77
N PHE A 285 2.49 6.55 -20.98
CA PHE A 285 2.64 8.00 -21.12
C PHE A 285 3.42 8.41 -22.38
N LEU A 286 4.45 7.65 -22.73
CA LEU A 286 5.25 7.92 -23.94
C LEU A 286 4.41 7.84 -25.21
N VAL A 287 3.54 6.83 -25.28
CA VAL A 287 2.71 6.55 -26.46
C VAL A 287 1.46 7.43 -26.48
N LEU A 288 1.10 8.04 -25.36
CA LEU A 288 -0.13 8.82 -25.23
C LEU A 288 -0.29 9.94 -26.29
N PRO A 289 0.70 10.81 -26.55
CA PRO A 289 0.57 11.90 -27.53
C PRO A 289 0.35 11.40 -28.96
N LEU A 290 0.83 10.18 -29.27
CA LEU A 290 0.67 9.55 -30.56
C LEU A 290 -0.72 8.92 -30.71
N LEU A 291 -1.26 8.34 -29.64
CA LEU A 291 -2.58 7.70 -29.65
C LEU A 291 -3.73 8.69 -29.53
N LEU A 292 -3.55 9.80 -28.83
CA LEU A 292 -4.59 10.82 -28.63
C LEU A 292 -5.23 11.32 -29.94
N PRO A 293 -4.49 11.69 -31.00
CA PRO A 293 -5.08 12.14 -32.27
C PRO A 293 -5.65 10.99 -33.13
N VAL A 294 -5.18 9.75 -32.95
CA VAL A 294 -5.59 8.60 -33.78
C VAL A 294 -6.81 7.88 -33.18
N SER A 295 -6.78 7.62 -31.88
CA SER A 295 -7.79 6.83 -31.18
C SER A 295 -7.85 7.22 -29.69
N PRO A 296 -8.68 8.22 -29.32
CA PRO A 296 -8.81 8.69 -27.93
C PRO A 296 -9.24 7.58 -26.96
N ARG A 297 -10.04 6.62 -27.44
CA ARG A 297 -10.46 5.44 -26.66
C ARG A 297 -9.29 4.54 -26.25
N ALA A 298 -8.33 4.31 -27.15
CA ALA A 298 -7.16 3.49 -26.84
C ALA A 298 -6.22 4.19 -25.85
N ALA A 299 -6.12 5.53 -25.94
CA ALA A 299 -5.38 6.34 -24.98
C ALA A 299 -5.98 6.21 -23.57
N VAL A 300 -7.31 6.33 -23.43
CA VAL A 300 -8.00 6.18 -22.14
C VAL A 300 -7.84 4.76 -21.59
N PHE A 301 -8.03 3.73 -22.41
CA PHE A 301 -7.82 2.34 -22.01
C PHE A 301 -6.40 2.10 -21.47
N LEU A 302 -5.38 2.53 -22.21
CA LEU A 302 -3.98 2.36 -21.83
C LEU A 302 -3.68 3.10 -20.51
N MET A 303 -4.30 4.27 -20.33
CA MET A 303 -4.15 5.06 -19.12
C MET A 303 -4.84 4.45 -17.90
N SER A 304 -6.00 3.81 -18.09
CA SER A 304 -6.70 3.10 -17.03
C SER A 304 -5.94 1.84 -16.59
N VAL A 305 -5.27 1.14 -17.51
CA VAL A 305 -4.35 0.04 -17.16
C VAL A 305 -3.19 0.56 -16.31
N ALA A 306 -2.57 1.68 -16.71
CA ALA A 306 -1.47 2.31 -15.98
C ALA A 306 -1.89 2.76 -14.57
N TRP A 307 -3.07 3.38 -14.45
CA TRP A 307 -3.67 3.81 -13.19
C TRP A 307 -3.97 2.63 -12.26
N ALA A 308 -4.61 1.59 -12.78
CA ALA A 308 -4.93 0.40 -12.01
C ALA A 308 -3.65 -0.26 -11.47
N ALA A 309 -2.59 -0.31 -12.28
CA ALA A 309 -1.32 -0.89 -11.87
C ALA A 309 -0.62 -0.06 -10.76
N GLN A 310 -0.82 1.26 -10.73
CA GLN A 310 -0.32 2.13 -9.65
C GLN A 310 -1.05 1.92 -8.32
N ILE A 311 -2.37 1.74 -8.32
CA ILE A 311 -3.15 1.44 -7.10
C ILE A 311 -2.63 0.18 -6.43
N LEU A 312 -2.25 -0.82 -7.23
CA LEU A 312 -1.67 -2.05 -6.73
C LEU A 312 -0.39 -1.80 -5.92
N ILE A 313 0.48 -0.90 -6.38
CA ILE A 313 1.72 -0.53 -5.66
C ILE A 313 1.37 0.07 -4.29
N LEU A 314 0.36 0.94 -4.25
CA LEU A 314 -0.09 1.59 -3.02
C LEU A 314 -0.76 0.65 -2.02
N ILE A 315 -1.21 -0.52 -2.44
CA ILE A 315 -1.79 -1.53 -1.55
C ILE A 315 -0.75 -2.59 -1.16
N ILE A 316 -0.02 -3.15 -2.13
CA ILE A 316 0.91 -4.26 -1.89
C ILE A 316 2.11 -3.80 -1.04
N VAL A 317 2.72 -2.65 -1.36
CA VAL A 317 3.93 -2.21 -0.66
C VAL A 317 3.65 -1.98 0.82
N PRO A 318 2.60 -1.23 1.24
CA PRO A 318 2.29 -1.08 2.65
C PRO A 318 2.01 -2.39 3.38
N MET A 319 1.29 -3.33 2.75
CA MET A 319 0.94 -4.60 3.37
C MET A 319 2.18 -5.45 3.66
N GLN A 320 3.11 -5.53 2.71
CA GLN A 320 4.37 -6.25 2.92
C GLN A 320 5.27 -5.56 3.96
N MET A 321 5.26 -4.22 4.02
CA MET A 321 5.95 -3.50 5.08
C MET A 321 5.39 -3.82 6.46
N LEU A 322 4.09 -4.01 6.57
CA LEU A 322 3.43 -4.34 7.84
C LEU A 322 3.75 -5.76 8.31
N ASP A 323 3.99 -6.68 7.40
CA ASP A 323 4.43 -8.03 7.72
C ASP A 323 5.89 -8.08 8.19
N GLN A 324 6.75 -7.23 7.60
CA GLN A 324 8.19 -7.26 7.84
C GLN A 324 8.66 -6.36 8.98
N LEU A 325 7.90 -5.30 9.32
CA LEU A 325 8.37 -4.24 10.20
C LEU A 325 7.37 -3.92 11.33
N PRO A 326 7.86 -3.64 12.55
CA PRO A 326 7.02 -3.21 13.68
C PRO A 326 6.62 -1.72 13.55
N VAL A 327 6.03 -1.33 12.42
CA VAL A 327 5.58 0.03 12.12
C VAL A 327 4.07 0.16 12.25
N SER A 328 3.58 1.36 12.58
CA SER A 328 2.14 1.61 12.58
C SER A 328 1.61 1.66 11.15
N VAL A 329 0.48 0.99 10.90
CA VAL A 329 -0.24 0.98 9.62
C VAL A 329 -0.39 2.39 9.05
N LEU A 330 -0.72 3.33 9.92
CA LEU A 330 -0.93 4.70 9.52
C LEU A 330 0.36 5.43 9.12
N SER A 331 1.49 5.17 9.78
CA SER A 331 2.78 5.75 9.38
C SER A 331 3.18 5.25 7.99
N VAL A 332 2.91 3.98 7.69
CA VAL A 332 3.18 3.39 6.37
C VAL A 332 2.30 4.03 5.29
N ILE A 333 1.00 4.17 5.55
CA ILE A 333 0.08 4.81 4.59
C ILE A 333 0.47 6.28 4.37
N ALA A 334 0.77 7.00 5.45
CA ALA A 334 1.12 8.41 5.37
C ALA A 334 2.44 8.63 4.62
N SER A 335 3.47 7.84 4.91
CA SER A 335 4.76 7.91 4.21
C SER A 335 4.65 7.54 2.72
N GLY A 336 3.80 6.58 2.34
CA GLY A 336 3.58 6.22 0.94
C GLY A 336 2.70 7.20 0.16
N SER A 337 1.61 7.70 0.79
CA SER A 337 0.62 8.54 0.11
C SER A 337 1.06 10.01 0.00
N PHE A 338 1.90 10.48 0.91
CA PHE A 338 2.33 11.88 0.93
C PHE A 338 3.13 12.28 -0.33
N PRO A 339 4.20 11.56 -0.74
CA PRO A 339 4.93 11.91 -1.95
C PRO A 339 4.07 11.83 -3.22
N VAL A 340 3.19 10.82 -3.32
CA VAL A 340 2.23 10.69 -4.44
C VAL A 340 1.33 11.92 -4.50
N GLY A 341 0.70 12.30 -3.40
CA GLY A 341 -0.17 13.47 -3.38
C GLY A 341 0.56 14.75 -3.76
N VAL A 342 1.79 14.96 -3.27
CA VAL A 342 2.62 16.11 -3.66
C VAL A 342 2.85 16.13 -5.17
N GLY A 343 3.13 14.98 -5.78
CA GLY A 343 3.25 14.83 -7.23
C GLY A 343 1.97 15.21 -7.97
N VAL A 344 0.81 14.79 -7.48
CA VAL A 344 -0.50 15.15 -8.07
C VAL A 344 -0.71 16.66 -8.01
N VAL A 345 -0.51 17.30 -6.85
CA VAL A 345 -0.65 18.76 -6.70
C VAL A 345 0.28 19.50 -7.67
N LEU A 346 1.56 19.11 -7.72
CA LEU A 346 2.55 19.73 -8.62
C LEU A 346 2.14 19.61 -10.09
N SER A 347 1.74 18.42 -10.51
CA SER A 347 1.35 18.18 -11.90
C SER A 347 0.05 18.88 -12.28
N SER A 348 -0.97 18.91 -11.41
CA SER A 348 -2.23 19.63 -11.66
C SER A 348 -2.00 21.14 -11.80
N VAL A 349 -1.12 21.74 -10.98
CA VAL A 349 -0.75 23.16 -11.08
C VAL A 349 0.00 23.44 -12.38
N VAL A 350 1.04 22.66 -12.68
CA VAL A 350 1.84 22.82 -13.91
C VAL A 350 0.96 22.67 -15.14
N ALA A 351 0.11 21.66 -15.15
CA ALA A 351 -0.72 21.36 -16.30
C ALA A 351 -1.82 22.43 -16.48
N GLY A 352 -2.36 23.01 -15.40
CA GLY A 352 -3.22 24.18 -15.47
C GLY A 352 -2.54 25.40 -16.10
N ILE A 353 -1.28 25.69 -15.73
CA ILE A 353 -0.49 26.78 -16.31
C ILE A 353 -0.20 26.53 -17.79
N VAL A 354 0.26 25.33 -18.15
CA VAL A 354 0.63 24.98 -19.53
C VAL A 354 -0.60 24.99 -20.45
N VAL A 355 -1.73 24.42 -20.03
CA VAL A 355 -2.96 24.42 -20.84
C VAL A 355 -3.54 25.83 -20.95
N GLY A 356 -3.55 26.60 -19.86
CA GLY A 356 -4.01 28.00 -19.87
C GLY A 356 -3.17 28.90 -20.78
N SER A 357 -1.84 28.71 -20.80
CA SER A 357 -0.94 29.50 -21.65
C SER A 357 -0.97 29.08 -23.12
N SER A 358 -1.35 27.84 -23.39
CA SER A 358 -1.32 27.25 -24.73
C SER A 358 -2.69 27.22 -25.42
N ASN A 359 -3.73 27.83 -24.82
CA ASN A 359 -5.13 27.80 -25.26
C ASN A 359 -5.64 26.37 -25.56
N GLY A 360 -5.11 25.36 -24.86
CA GLY A 360 -5.43 23.94 -25.12
C GLY A 360 -4.93 23.42 -26.46
N SER A 361 -3.89 24.00 -27.04
CA SER A 361 -3.23 23.48 -28.24
C SER A 361 -2.61 22.10 -28.00
N SER A 362 -2.54 21.27 -29.04
CA SER A 362 -1.95 19.91 -29.00
C SER A 362 -0.50 19.89 -28.52
N LEU A 363 0.23 21.00 -28.68
CA LEU A 363 1.60 21.18 -28.17
C LEU A 363 1.64 21.19 -26.64
N GLY A 364 0.72 21.88 -25.96
CA GLY A 364 0.69 21.93 -24.49
C GLY A 364 0.47 20.54 -23.87
N LEU A 365 -0.43 19.76 -24.46
CA LEU A 365 -0.71 18.38 -24.04
C LEU A 365 0.50 17.44 -24.26
N SER A 366 1.23 17.64 -25.37
CA SER A 366 2.45 16.88 -25.69
C SER A 366 3.60 17.19 -24.73
N VAL A 367 3.71 18.44 -24.27
CA VAL A 367 4.71 18.84 -23.26
C VAL A 367 4.41 18.21 -21.91
N ILE A 368 3.16 18.22 -21.46
CA ILE A 368 2.74 17.63 -20.17
C ILE A 368 3.04 16.12 -20.12
N THR A 369 2.68 15.42 -21.19
CA THR A 369 2.90 13.98 -21.33
C THR A 369 4.37 13.60 -21.47
N ALA A 370 5.16 14.39 -22.21
CA ALA A 370 6.61 14.20 -22.29
C ALA A 370 7.31 14.42 -20.94
N LEU A 371 6.88 15.43 -20.17
CA LEU A 371 7.41 15.70 -18.83
C LEU A 371 7.06 14.55 -17.85
N ALA A 372 5.82 14.07 -17.87
CA ALA A 372 5.40 12.91 -17.07
C ALA A 372 6.20 11.65 -17.43
N CYS A 373 6.38 11.38 -18.72
CA CYS A 373 7.19 10.26 -19.20
C CYS A 373 8.65 10.39 -18.76
N PHE A 374 9.24 11.59 -18.85
CA PHE A 374 10.61 11.84 -18.42
C PHE A 374 10.78 11.59 -16.91
N CYS A 375 9.84 12.07 -16.09
CA CYS A 375 9.85 11.81 -14.64
C CYS A 375 9.76 10.32 -14.30
N LEU A 376 8.89 9.57 -14.99
CA LEU A 376 8.73 8.13 -14.76
C LEU A 376 9.93 7.30 -15.25
N VAL A 377 10.53 7.66 -16.38
CA VAL A 377 11.74 6.98 -16.88
C VAL A 377 12.92 7.26 -15.95
N CYS A 378 13.10 8.51 -15.52
CA CYS A 378 14.12 8.88 -14.54
C CYS A 378 13.92 8.13 -13.21
N SER A 379 12.68 7.98 -12.74
CA SER A 379 12.41 7.23 -11.51
C SER A 379 12.63 5.71 -11.66
N ALA A 380 12.32 5.14 -12.84
CA ALA A 380 12.63 3.75 -13.15
C ALA A 380 14.14 3.48 -13.17
N LEU A 381 14.95 4.42 -13.68
CA LEU A 381 16.42 4.34 -13.67
C LEU A 381 17.01 4.49 -12.27
N LEU A 382 16.35 5.28 -11.40
CA LEU A 382 16.76 5.46 -10.00
C LEU A 382 16.39 4.28 -9.10
N MET A 383 15.56 3.34 -9.55
CA MET A 383 15.25 2.14 -8.78
C MET A 383 16.49 1.23 -8.68
N PRO A 384 17.04 0.99 -7.47
CA PRO A 384 18.19 0.12 -7.29
C PRO A 384 17.87 -1.28 -7.82
N ALA A 385 18.78 -1.90 -8.57
CA ALA A 385 18.57 -3.19 -9.24
C ALA A 385 18.24 -4.38 -8.31
N GLY A 386 18.51 -4.24 -7.00
CA GLY A 386 18.28 -5.25 -5.96
C GLY A 386 16.83 -5.40 -5.49
N SER A 387 16.63 -6.24 -4.48
CA SER A 387 15.35 -6.44 -3.80
C SER A 387 14.86 -5.14 -3.15
N PHE A 388 13.55 -4.92 -3.17
CA PHE A 388 12.91 -3.76 -2.55
C PHE A 388 12.84 -4.00 -1.03
N ASP A 389 13.99 -3.96 -0.36
CA ASP A 389 14.10 -4.26 1.06
C ASP A 389 13.72 -3.05 1.93
N ALA A 390 13.54 -3.26 3.24
CA ALA A 390 13.38 -2.18 4.23
C ALA A 390 14.45 -1.06 4.12
N ARG A 391 15.62 -1.38 3.56
CA ARG A 391 16.70 -0.44 3.21
C ARG A 391 16.30 0.57 2.11
N ALA A 392 15.50 0.17 1.13
CA ALA A 392 14.95 1.05 0.09
C ALA A 392 13.96 2.08 0.66
N LEU A 393 13.45 1.87 1.86
CA LEU A 393 12.60 2.80 2.60
C LEU A 393 13.37 3.54 3.71
N GLY A 394 14.70 3.45 3.72
CA GLY A 394 15.58 4.22 4.61
C GLY A 394 15.44 3.85 6.08
N ILE A 395 14.77 2.71 6.34
CA ILE A 395 14.67 2.13 7.67
C ILE A 395 16.03 1.50 7.98
N ARG A 396 16.89 2.29 8.63
CA ARG A 396 18.18 1.88 9.20
C ARG A 396 17.92 0.83 10.27
N GLU A 397 18.03 -0.44 9.91
CA GLU A 397 18.51 -1.55 10.74
C GLU A 397 18.10 -1.48 12.23
N HIS A 398 16.82 -1.23 12.50
CA HIS A 398 16.21 -1.28 13.84
C HIS A 398 15.37 -2.54 14.03
N LEU A 399 15.43 -3.49 13.09
CA LEU A 399 15.09 -4.89 13.33
C LEU A 399 16.18 -5.53 14.22
N LYS A 400 16.47 -4.91 15.37
CA LYS A 400 16.86 -5.70 16.54
C LYS A 400 15.57 -6.44 16.91
N THR A 401 15.56 -7.73 16.66
CA THR A 401 14.60 -8.66 17.24
C THR A 401 14.49 -8.37 18.74
N ASP A 402 13.41 -7.70 19.15
CA ASP A 402 13.05 -7.47 20.56
C ASP A 402 12.66 -8.78 21.28
N ASP A 403 12.78 -9.93 20.63
CA ASP A 403 12.72 -11.23 21.28
C ASP A 403 14.10 -11.54 21.91
N PRO A 404 14.22 -11.53 23.25
CA PRO A 404 15.48 -11.79 23.93
C PRO A 404 16.06 -13.17 23.56
N ILE A 405 15.20 -14.14 23.24
CA ILE A 405 15.60 -15.50 22.90
C ILE A 405 16.23 -15.54 21.50
N GLU A 406 15.66 -14.83 20.54
CA GLU A 406 16.19 -14.77 19.18
C GLU A 406 17.51 -13.97 19.13
N HIS A 407 17.60 -12.87 19.88
CA HIS A 407 18.85 -12.13 20.00
C HIS A 407 19.95 -12.99 20.62
N LEU A 408 19.62 -13.78 21.65
CA LEU A 408 20.55 -14.75 22.23
C LEU A 408 20.97 -15.82 21.21
N ARG A 409 20.04 -16.30 20.39
CA ARG A 409 20.29 -17.30 19.35
C ARG A 409 21.26 -16.79 18.29
N LEU A 410 21.04 -15.57 17.77
CA LEU A 410 21.93 -14.94 16.80
C LEU A 410 23.36 -14.79 17.33
N ARG A 411 23.51 -14.41 18.59
CA ARG A 411 24.83 -14.29 19.24
C ARG A 411 25.50 -15.64 19.44
N CYS A 412 24.73 -16.66 19.82
CA CYS A 412 25.22 -18.04 19.88
C CYS A 412 25.69 -18.52 18.50
N ASP A 413 24.93 -18.24 17.45
CA ASP A 413 25.28 -18.60 16.07
C ASP A 413 26.55 -17.90 15.58
N GLU A 414 26.73 -16.62 15.93
CA GLU A 414 27.92 -15.86 15.59
C GLU A 414 29.18 -16.44 16.27
N VAL A 415 29.11 -16.70 17.58
CA VAL A 415 30.19 -17.34 18.34
C VAL A 415 30.48 -18.74 17.81
N ALA A 416 29.44 -19.53 17.55
CA ALA A 416 29.57 -20.88 17.01
C ALA A 416 30.31 -20.88 15.66
N ARG A 417 29.96 -19.96 14.76
CA ARG A 417 30.62 -19.83 13.46
C ARG A 417 32.07 -19.38 13.58
N LYS A 418 32.34 -18.42 14.48
CA LYS A 418 33.69 -17.85 14.69
C LYS A 418 34.66 -18.90 15.24
N GLU A 419 34.18 -19.73 16.16
CA GLU A 419 35.00 -20.71 16.89
C GLU A 419 34.86 -22.15 16.34
N GLY A 420 34.17 -22.34 15.21
CA GLY A 420 34.09 -23.64 14.51
C GLY A 420 33.29 -24.73 15.25
N LEU A 421 32.20 -24.35 15.91
CA LEU A 421 31.26 -25.31 16.51
C LEU A 421 30.45 -26.02 15.44
N THR A 422 30.17 -27.31 15.67
CA THR A 422 29.24 -28.11 14.87
C THR A 422 27.79 -27.69 15.14
N ASP A 423 26.86 -28.05 14.24
CA ASP A 423 25.43 -27.78 14.43
C ASP A 423 24.90 -28.29 15.76
N ARG A 424 25.36 -29.48 16.20
CA ARG A 424 24.92 -30.06 17.46
C ARG A 424 25.51 -29.37 18.68
N GLU A 425 26.78 -28.96 18.61
CA GLU A 425 27.41 -28.17 19.67
C GLU A 425 26.76 -26.79 19.82
N ARG A 426 26.37 -26.18 18.70
CA ARG A 426 25.64 -24.90 18.66
C ARG A 426 24.28 -24.99 19.35
N GLU A 427 23.50 -26.03 19.06
CA GLU A 427 22.21 -26.28 19.74
C GLU A 427 22.38 -26.49 21.25
N VAL A 428 23.37 -27.29 21.65
CA VAL A 428 23.67 -27.55 23.07
C VAL A 428 24.11 -26.25 23.77
N MET A 429 24.98 -25.45 23.14
CA MET A 429 25.42 -24.16 23.66
C MET A 429 24.25 -23.20 23.87
N PHE A 430 23.38 -23.05 22.88
CA PHE A 430 22.22 -22.16 22.95
C PHE A 430 21.32 -22.48 24.15
N LEU A 431 20.99 -23.76 24.35
CA LEU A 431 20.13 -24.18 25.47
C LEU A 431 20.82 -23.98 26.83
N LEU A 432 22.13 -24.21 26.92
CA LEU A 432 22.90 -23.97 28.15
C LEU A 432 22.96 -22.48 28.49
N VAL A 433 23.18 -21.60 27.50
CA VAL A 433 23.23 -20.14 27.69
C VAL A 433 21.84 -19.57 28.02
N GLN A 434 20.77 -20.20 27.54
CA GLN A 434 19.39 -19.90 27.95
C GLN A 434 19.10 -20.24 29.42
N GLY A 435 20.02 -20.94 30.11
CA GLY A 435 19.91 -21.29 31.53
C GLY A 435 19.29 -22.67 31.79
N LEU A 436 19.15 -23.52 30.77
CA LEU A 436 18.67 -24.89 30.97
C LEU A 436 19.75 -25.74 31.64
N SER A 437 19.33 -26.57 32.60
CA SER A 437 20.22 -27.55 33.23
C SER A 437 20.51 -28.71 32.27
N ARG A 438 21.66 -29.36 32.41
CA ARG A 438 22.08 -30.49 31.56
C ARG A 438 21.02 -31.60 31.43
N PRO A 439 20.28 -31.99 32.49
CA PRO A 439 19.17 -32.94 32.35
C PRO A 439 18.03 -32.43 31.47
N ARG A 440 17.67 -31.14 31.57
CA ARG A 440 16.64 -30.53 30.71
C ARG A 440 17.08 -30.38 29.26
N VAL A 441 18.36 -30.09 29.03
CA VAL A 441 18.94 -30.10 27.68
C VAL A 441 18.90 -31.51 27.10
N ALA A 442 19.21 -32.53 27.90
CA ALA A 442 19.16 -33.93 27.49
C ALA A 442 17.74 -34.35 27.08
N GLU A 443 16.73 -33.94 27.85
CA GLU A 443 15.32 -34.15 27.53
C GLU A 443 14.90 -33.41 26.25
N ALA A 444 15.20 -32.11 26.15
CA ALA A 444 14.84 -31.29 24.99
C ALA A 444 15.46 -31.80 23.67
N LEU A 445 16.67 -32.35 23.76
CA LEU A 445 17.42 -32.86 22.61
C LEU A 445 17.29 -34.37 22.42
N THR A 446 16.50 -35.07 23.24
CA THR A 446 16.30 -36.53 23.23
C THR A 446 17.61 -37.33 23.24
N VAL A 447 18.56 -36.94 24.11
CA VAL A 447 19.86 -37.59 24.31
C VAL A 447 20.12 -37.89 25.78
N SER A 448 21.20 -38.64 26.10
CA SER A 448 21.59 -38.87 27.49
C SER A 448 22.26 -37.64 28.12
N GLU A 449 22.16 -37.46 29.45
CA GLU A 449 22.89 -36.40 30.16
C GLU A 449 24.41 -36.51 29.97
N GLN A 450 24.91 -37.75 29.83
CA GLN A 450 26.32 -38.01 29.56
C GLN A 450 26.74 -37.48 28.18
N THR A 451 25.88 -37.60 27.17
CA THR A 451 26.09 -37.02 25.84
C THR A 451 26.16 -35.50 25.90
N VAL A 452 25.27 -34.85 26.68
CA VAL A 452 25.30 -33.39 26.89
C VAL A 452 26.60 -32.96 27.59
N LYS A 453 27.09 -33.73 28.58
CA LYS A 453 28.38 -33.47 29.23
C LYS A 453 29.54 -33.53 28.25
N THR A 454 29.54 -34.51 27.34
CA THR A 454 30.57 -34.63 26.30
C THR A 454 30.53 -33.45 25.33
N HIS A 455 29.35 -33.06 24.83
CA HIS A 455 29.22 -31.87 23.99
C HIS A 455 29.66 -30.59 24.71
N ALA A 456 29.26 -30.40 25.97
CA ALA A 456 29.68 -29.23 26.76
C ALA A 456 31.20 -29.17 26.95
N LYS A 457 31.88 -30.31 27.11
CA LYS A 457 33.34 -30.38 27.20
C LYS A 457 33.99 -29.92 25.89
N HIS A 458 33.54 -30.42 24.74
CA HIS A 458 34.07 -30.01 23.44
C HIS A 458 33.79 -28.53 23.15
N ILE A 459 32.63 -28.02 23.56
CA ILE A 459 32.29 -26.60 23.45
C ILE A 459 33.28 -25.76 24.27
N TYR A 460 33.55 -26.13 25.53
CA TYR A 460 34.53 -25.42 26.36
C TYR A 460 35.94 -25.43 25.79
N GLU A 461 36.36 -26.56 25.21
CA GLU A 461 37.66 -26.68 24.54
C GLU A 461 37.74 -25.79 23.28
N LYS A 462 36.69 -25.76 22.45
CA LYS A 462 36.65 -24.93 21.23
C LYS A 462 36.54 -23.43 21.50
N LEU A 463 35.78 -23.06 22.53
CA LEU A 463 35.58 -21.66 22.91
C LEU A 463 36.72 -21.11 23.78
N GLU A 464 37.63 -21.98 24.23
CA GLU A 464 38.70 -21.66 25.20
C GLU A 464 38.15 -21.01 26.49
N VAL A 465 37.08 -21.59 27.03
CA VAL A 465 36.44 -21.15 28.29
C VAL A 465 36.42 -22.28 29.31
N HIS A 466 36.53 -21.94 30.59
CA HIS A 466 36.62 -22.93 31.68
C HIS A 466 35.31 -23.15 32.42
N SER A 467 34.29 -22.31 32.17
CA SER A 467 33.02 -22.38 32.88
C SER A 467 31.82 -21.95 32.03
N LEU A 468 30.62 -22.39 32.44
CA LEU A 468 29.35 -21.92 31.85
C LEU A 468 29.24 -20.39 31.95
N ARG A 469 29.75 -19.80 33.03
CA ARG A 469 29.72 -18.36 33.26
C ARG A 469 30.59 -17.61 32.24
N GLU A 470 31.79 -18.11 31.96
CA GLU A 470 32.66 -17.55 30.92
C GLU A 470 32.06 -17.71 29.52
N MET A 471 31.40 -18.84 29.24
CA MET A 471 30.68 -19.04 27.98
C MET A 471 29.53 -18.03 27.82
N VAL A 472 28.73 -17.82 28.86
CA VAL A 472 27.66 -16.81 28.87
C VAL A 472 28.26 -15.41 28.64
N LEU A 473 29.34 -15.06 29.33
CA LEU A 473 30.02 -13.78 29.16
C LEU A 473 30.57 -13.59 27.74
N LEU A 474 31.16 -14.63 27.16
CA LEU A 474 31.66 -14.62 25.78
C LEU A 474 30.50 -14.37 24.80
N VAL A 475 29.37 -15.05 24.98
CA VAL A 475 28.18 -14.82 24.17
C VAL A 475 27.63 -13.41 24.41
N GLU A 476 27.64 -12.89 25.64
CA GLU A 476 27.12 -11.57 26.03
C GLU A 476 28.00 -10.37 25.68
N THR A 477 29.31 -10.55 25.49
CA THR A 477 30.25 -9.45 25.23
C THR A 477 31.04 -9.60 23.93
N GLY A 478 31.08 -10.80 23.35
CA GLY A 478 31.91 -11.13 22.19
C GLY A 478 33.42 -11.19 22.50
N ARG A 479 33.81 -11.11 23.78
CA ARG A 479 35.21 -11.12 24.25
C ARG A 479 35.46 -12.30 25.20
N ARG A 480 36.66 -12.87 25.14
CA ARG A 480 37.08 -13.92 26.08
C ARG A 480 37.41 -13.29 27.44
N TYR A 481 37.27 -14.06 28.52
CA TYR A 481 37.45 -13.59 29.91
C TYR A 481 38.88 -13.10 30.24
N GLY A 482 39.85 -13.21 29.32
CA GLY A 482 41.21 -12.65 29.43
C GLY A 482 41.54 -11.45 28.53
N ASP A 483 40.63 -11.01 27.65
CA ASP A 483 40.84 -9.85 26.73
C ASP A 483 40.41 -8.50 27.36
N SER A 484 40.05 -8.52 28.65
CA SER A 484 39.62 -7.33 29.38
C SER A 484 40.85 -6.66 30.02
N PRO A 485 41.11 -5.37 29.79
CA PRO A 485 42.16 -4.66 30.51
C PRO A 485 41.70 -4.44 31.95
N GLN A 486 42.07 -5.34 32.85
CA GLN A 486 41.96 -5.15 34.30
C GLN A 486 43.23 -5.70 34.95
N ASP A 487 44.23 -4.82 35.07
CA ASP A 487 45.17 -4.70 36.19
C ASP A 487 46.22 -3.61 35.84
N GLU A 488 45.80 -2.33 35.88
CA GLU A 488 46.60 -1.16 36.28
C GLU A 488 45.70 -0.15 37.01
#